data_AF-A0A401IW17-F1
#
_entry.id   AF-A0A401IW17-F1
#
_cell.length_a   1.000
_cell.length_b   1.000
_cell.length_c   1.000
_cell.angle_alpha   90.00
_cell.angle_beta   90.00
_cell.angle_gamma   90.00
#
_symmetry.space_group_name_H-M   'P 1'
#
loop_
_entity.id
_entity.type
_entity.pdbx_description
1 polymer ?
#
loop_
_entity_poly.entity_id
_entity_poly.type
_entity_poly.pdbx_seq_one_letter_code
_entity_poly.pdbx_strand_id
1 'polypeptide(L)'
;MQRKETHSAKIWWSLALFINVLLMILAIFTKNIPGCLAVIVFGIYLSKYGDPVIFADYNRKREEKYQQAQKKRQEYLRKKEEDAS
;
A
#
# COMPACT_ATOMS: atom_id res chain seq x y z
N MET A 1 -6.91 21.02 -14.40
CA MET A 1 -6.72 19.86 -15.30
C MET A 1 -5.45 19.10 -14.88
N GLN A 2 -5.53 18.02 -14.08
CA GLN A 2 -4.38 17.09 -13.88
C GLN A 2 -4.88 15.69 -13.46
N ARG A 3 -5.44 14.93 -14.40
CA ARG A 3 -6.01 13.58 -14.17
C ARG A 3 -5.43 12.51 -15.10
N LYS A 4 -4.23 12.72 -15.67
CA LYS A 4 -3.56 11.76 -16.58
C LYS A 4 -2.23 11.19 -16.05
N GLU A 5 -1.59 11.83 -15.08
CA GLU A 5 -0.30 11.40 -14.52
C GLU A 5 -0.37 10.11 -13.65
N THR A 6 -1.57 9.68 -13.26
CA THR A 6 -1.75 8.56 -12.31
C THR A 6 -1.63 7.18 -12.94
N HIS A 7 -1.90 7.01 -14.24
CA HIS A 7 -1.90 5.68 -14.87
C HIS A 7 -0.47 5.22 -15.25
N SER A 8 0.32 6.12 -15.83
CA SER A 8 1.71 5.86 -16.22
C SER A 8 2.59 5.61 -15.00
N ALA A 9 2.41 6.39 -13.93
CA ALA A 9 3.12 6.17 -12.67
C ALA A 9 2.77 4.80 -12.06
N LYS A 10 1.49 4.39 -12.10
CA LYS A 10 1.06 3.06 -11.65
C LYS A 10 1.79 1.93 -12.35
N ILE A 11 1.89 2.02 -13.68
CA ILE A 11 2.57 1.03 -14.51
C ILE A 11 4.06 1.04 -14.21
N TRP A 12 4.68 2.21 -14.08
CA TRP A 12 6.10 2.34 -13.76
C TRP A 12 6.47 1.71 -12.42
N TRP A 13 5.69 2.00 -11.37
CA TRP A 13 5.90 1.42 -10.04
C TRP A 13 5.60 -0.08 -10.00
N SER A 14 4.60 -0.55 -10.75
CA SER A 14 4.32 -1.98 -10.90
C SER A 14 5.45 -2.71 -11.63
N LEU A 15 6.02 -2.11 -12.68
CA LEU A 15 7.17 -2.66 -13.40
C LEU A 15 8.41 -2.69 -12.51
N ALA A 16 8.64 -1.65 -11.72
CA ALA A 16 9.75 -1.58 -10.78
C ALA A 16 9.64 -2.65 -9.67
N LEU A 17 8.44 -2.95 -9.18
CA LEU A 17 8.20 -4.09 -8.28
C LEU A 17 8.52 -5.42 -8.97
N PHE A 18 8.09 -5.58 -10.22
CA PHE A 18 8.37 -6.79 -10.99
C PHE A 18 9.88 -7.00 -11.20
N ILE A 19 10.60 -5.94 -11.55
CA ILE A 19 12.06 -5.94 -11.68
C ILE A 19 12.72 -6.28 -10.33
N ASN A 20 12.23 -5.73 -9.21
CA ASN A 20 12.76 -6.05 -7.89
C ASN A 20 12.62 -7.55 -7.54
N VAL A 21 11.50 -8.19 -7.91
CA VAL A 21 11.31 -9.64 -7.71
C VAL A 21 12.30 -10.45 -8.57
N LEU A 22 12.51 -10.07 -9.83
CA LEU A 22 13.53 -10.71 -10.68
C LEU A 22 14.94 -10.53 -10.11
N LEU A 23 15.24 -9.34 -9.58
CA LEU A 23 16.52 -9.02 -8.95
C LEU A 23 16.75 -9.85 -7.68
N MET A 24 15.70 -10.10 -6.91
CA MET A 24 15.74 -10.99 -5.73
C MET A 24 16.08 -12.42 -6.15
N ILE A 25 15.44 -12.94 -7.19
CA ILE A 25 15.71 -14.30 -7.70
C ILE A 25 17.17 -14.43 -8.15
N LEU A 26 17.68 -13.44 -8.90
CA LEU A 26 19.08 -13.39 -9.33
C LEU A 26 20.07 -13.29 -8.15
N ALA A 27 19.77 -12.47 -7.15
CA ALA A 27 20.63 -12.31 -5.97
C ALA A 27 20.74 -13.61 -5.17
N ILE A 28 19.63 -14.34 -5.02
CA ILE A 28 19.58 -15.67 -4.38
C ILE A 28 20.44 -16.67 -5.18
N PHE A 29 20.32 -16.67 -6.51
CA PHE A 29 21.05 -17.61 -7.37
C PHE A 29 22.57 -17.39 -7.32
N THR A 30 23.00 -16.13 -7.19
CA THR A 30 24.42 -15.77 -7.17
C THR A 30 25.05 -15.94 -5.78
N LYS A 31 24.29 -16.38 -4.75
CA LYS A 31 24.73 -16.49 -3.34
C LYS A 31 25.40 -15.22 -2.79
N ASN A 32 25.08 -14.06 -3.37
CA ASN A 32 25.66 -12.78 -2.99
C ASN A 32 24.88 -12.22 -1.78
N ILE A 33 25.37 -12.53 -0.58
CA ILE A 33 24.83 -12.00 0.68
C ILE A 33 24.63 -10.46 0.66
N PRO A 34 25.60 -9.63 0.20
CA PRO A 34 25.38 -8.18 0.14
C PRO A 34 24.32 -7.78 -0.91
N GLY A 35 24.21 -8.55 -2.00
CA GLY A 35 23.19 -8.34 -3.03
C GLY A 35 21.78 -8.59 -2.50
N CYS A 36 21.59 -9.67 -1.73
CA CYS A 36 20.31 -9.92 -1.06
C CYS A 36 19.91 -8.78 -0.12
N LEU A 37 20.84 -8.23 0.66
CA LEU A 37 20.57 -7.12 1.57
C LEU A 37 20.13 -5.87 0.81
N ALA A 38 20.82 -5.55 -0.29
CA ALA A 38 20.47 -4.42 -1.15
C ALA A 38 19.07 -4.58 -1.77
N VAL A 39 18.72 -5.77 -2.24
CA VAL A 39 17.39 -6.06 -2.81
C VAL A 39 16.28 -5.94 -1.75
N ILE A 40 16.52 -6.38 -0.52
CA ILE A 40 15.55 -6.23 0.57
C ILE A 40 15.29 -4.75 0.86
N VAL A 41 16.35 -3.94 0.98
CA VAL A 41 16.22 -2.48 1.21
C VAL A 41 15.49 -1.82 0.03
N PHE A 42 15.84 -2.21 -1.20
CA PHE A 42 15.19 -1.70 -2.40
C PHE A 42 13.70 -2.06 -2.44
N GLY A 43 13.35 -3.29 -2.07
CA GLY A 43 11.96 -3.75 -1.94
C GLY A 43 11.16 -2.98 -0.86
N ILE A 44 11.78 -2.68 0.28
CA ILE A 44 11.17 -1.84 1.33
C ILE A 44 10.94 -0.43 0.80
N TYR A 45 11.91 0.14 0.09
CA TYR A 45 11.79 1.47 -0.52
C TYR A 45 10.66 1.49 -1.56
N LEU A 46 10.59 0.47 -2.42
CA LEU A 46 9.52 0.29 -3.39
C LEU A 46 8.15 0.09 -2.76
N SER A 47 8.07 -0.61 -1.62
CA SER A 47 6.83 -0.74 -0.88
C SER A 47 6.41 0.61 -0.29
N LYS A 48 7.32 1.37 0.32
CA LYS A 48 7.01 2.69 0.90
C LYS A 48 6.51 3.71 -0.14
N TYR A 49 7.11 3.73 -1.33
CA TYR A 49 6.80 4.73 -2.36
C TYR A 49 5.82 4.21 -3.43
N GLY A 50 5.80 2.92 -3.72
CA GLY A 50 4.92 2.29 -4.70
C GLY A 50 3.54 1.95 -4.15
N ASP A 51 3.41 1.63 -2.85
CA ASP A 51 2.11 1.35 -2.22
C ASP A 51 1.07 2.47 -2.39
N PRO A 52 1.38 3.76 -2.12
CA PRO A 52 0.42 4.85 -2.31
C PRO A 52 0.05 5.09 -3.78
N VAL A 53 0.85 4.63 -4.74
CA VAL A 53 0.58 4.81 -6.18
C VAL A 53 -0.21 3.63 -6.75
N ILE A 54 0.22 2.41 -6.45
CA ILE A 54 -0.39 1.17 -6.95
C ILE A 54 -1.72 0.90 -6.23
N PHE A 55 -1.74 1.07 -4.92
CA PHE A 55 -2.89 0.78 -4.07
C PHE A 55 -3.69 2.03 -3.69
N ALA A 56 -3.46 3.18 -4.33
CA ALA A 56 -4.23 4.43 -4.10
C ALA A 56 -5.75 4.17 -4.05
N ASP A 57 -6.27 3.42 -5.02
CA ASP A 57 -7.71 3.13 -5.14
C ASP A 57 -8.18 2.08 -4.10
N TYR A 58 -7.29 1.16 -3.72
CA TYR A 58 -7.57 0.15 -2.69
C TYR A 58 -7.58 0.76 -1.28
N ASN A 59 -6.59 1.61 -0.95
CA ASN A 59 -6.54 2.34 0.31
C ASN A 59 -7.74 3.29 0.46
N ARG A 60 -8.16 3.98 -0.61
CA ARG A 60 -9.37 4.81 -0.58
C ARG A 60 -10.61 4.01 -0.16
N LYS A 61 -10.82 2.84 -0.77
CA LYS A 61 -11.91 1.92 -0.37
C LYS A 61 -11.78 1.42 1.07
N ARG A 62 -10.55 1.24 1.55
CA ARG A 62 -10.27 0.75 2.90
C ARG A 62 -10.54 1.83 3.95
N GLU A 63 -10.15 3.06 3.69
CA GLU A 63 -10.45 4.23 4.53
C GLU A 63 -11.95 4.49 4.59
N GLU A 64 -12.68 4.38 3.48
CA GLU A 64 -14.14 4.51 3.45
C GLU A 64 -14.81 3.48 4.38
N LYS A 65 -14.35 2.21 4.36
CA LYS A 65 -14.85 1.18 5.29
C LYS A 65 -14.54 1.50 6.74
N TYR A 66 -13.34 2.02 7.02
CA TYR A 66 -12.96 2.44 8.37
C TYR A 66 -13.84 3.59 8.87
N GLN A 67 -14.11 4.59 8.04
CA GLN A 67 -14.98 5.71 8.41
C GLN A 67 -16.42 5.27 8.63
N GLN A 68 -16.95 4.37 7.80
CA GLN A 68 -18.29 3.81 8.03
C GLN A 68 -18.37 3.01 9.33
N ALA A 69 -17.35 2.22 9.65
CA ALA A 69 -17.28 1.48 10.90
C ALA A 69 -17.22 2.42 12.12
N GLN A 70 -16.43 3.50 12.04
CA GLN A 70 -16.35 4.50 13.11
C GLN A 70 -17.68 5.24 13.31
N LYS A 71 -18.35 5.65 12.22
CA LYS A 71 -19.66 6.32 12.30
C LYS A 71 -20.70 5.43 12.97
N LYS A 72 -20.79 4.16 12.57
CA LYS A 72 -21.69 3.19 13.21
C LYS A 72 -21.37 3.04 14.70
N ARG A 73 -20.08 2.95 15.06
CA ARG A 73 -19.66 2.81 16.46
C ARG A 73 -20.05 4.02 17.31
N GLN A 74 -19.88 5.24 16.78
CA GLN A 74 -20.30 6.46 17.46
C GLN A 74 -21.82 6.52 17.63
N GLU A 75 -22.59 6.15 16.61
CA GLU A 75 -24.06 6.12 16.68
C GLU A 75 -24.57 5.10 17.72
N TYR A 76 -23.93 3.93 17.80
CA TYR A 76 -24.23 2.93 18.83
C TYR A 76 -23.94 3.43 20.25
N LEU A 77 -22.82 4.15 20.44
CA LEU A 77 -22.47 4.72 21.74
C LEU A 77 -23.45 5.82 22.14
N ARG A 78 -23.84 6.69 21.20
CA ARG A 78 -24.81 7.75 21.43
C ARG A 78 -26.18 7.20 21.83
N LYS A 79 -26.69 6.20 21.10
CA LYS A 79 -27.94 5.54 21.46
C LYS A 79 -27.88 4.90 22.85
N LYS A 80 -26.76 4.24 23.18
CA LYS A 80 -26.56 3.65 24.50
C LYS A 80 -26.58 4.69 25.63
N GLU A 81 -26.07 5.90 25.40
CA GLU A 81 -26.13 7.01 26.37
C GLU A 81 -27.55 7.59 26.48
N GLU A 82 -28.28 7.69 25.37
CA GLU A 82 -29.68 8.14 25.35
C GLU A 82 -30.64 7.12 25.99
N ASP A 83 -30.39 5.81 25.84
CA ASP A 83 -31.18 4.73 26.48
C ASP A 83 -30.82 4.53 27.97
N ALA A 84 -29.73 5.13 28.45
CA ALA A 84 -29.27 5.05 29.85
C ALA A 84 -29.64 6.29 30.69
N SER A 85 -30.25 7.31 30.08
CA SER A 85 -30.77 8.52 30.74
C SER A 85 -32.28 8.48 30.90
#